data_AF-A0A938YYV1-F1
#
_entry.id   AF-A0A938YYV1-F1
#
_cell.length_a   1.000
_cell.length_b   1.000
_cell.length_c   1.000
_cell.angle_alpha   90.00
_cell.angle_beta   90.00
_cell.angle_gamma   90.00
#
_symmetry.space_group_name_H-M   'P 1'
#
loop_
_entity.id
_entity.type
_entity.pdbx_description
1 polymer ?
#
loop_
_entity_poly.entity_id
_entity_poly.type
_entity_poly.pdbx_seq_one_letter_code
_entity_poly.pdbx_strand_id
1 'polypeptide(L)'
;MKEKKTVVVIGGGLGGLSAAVSLAQNGFDVSLYEKNHHLGGKLNRLETNGFGFDLGPSILTMPQIFEKLFTGSNRDMADYVAIRRLPLEWRSFFPDGTKIDLYGDLARMAKENPHLSEKDMAEYQDFLDYAQKIYEITEKGYFEKGLDTTKEILKYHGVIKALKGFDYFSSMHDAIQKRVSNPQLQDMLSYFI
;
A
#
# COMPACT_ATOMS: atom_id res chain seq x y z
N MET A 1 35.89 20.54 -12.82
CA MET A 1 34.59 19.94 -12.45
C MET A 1 34.87 18.62 -11.78
N LYS A 2 34.25 18.29 -10.64
CA LYS A 2 34.39 16.94 -10.07
C LYS A 2 33.76 15.94 -11.05
N GLU A 3 34.51 14.89 -11.37
CA GLU A 3 34.05 13.80 -12.23
C GLU A 3 32.78 13.17 -11.63
N LYS A 4 31.72 13.04 -12.43
CA LYS A 4 30.48 12.39 -11.98
C LYS A 4 30.77 10.92 -11.75
N LYS A 5 30.44 10.42 -10.56
CA LYS A 5 30.51 8.98 -10.29
C LYS A 5 29.48 8.26 -11.15
N THR A 6 29.93 7.21 -11.85
CA THR A 6 29.06 6.34 -12.64
C THR A 6 28.44 5.26 -11.77
N VAL A 7 27.15 4.98 -11.97
CA VAL A 7 26.41 3.91 -11.28
C VAL A 7 25.68 3.06 -12.31
N VAL A 8 25.76 1.74 -12.13
CA VAL A 8 25.03 0.76 -12.94
C VAL A 8 23.89 0.18 -12.11
N VAL A 9 22.67 0.24 -12.65
CA VAL A 9 21.47 -0.40 -12.08
C VAL A 9 21.10 -1.60 -12.93
N ILE A 10 20.95 -2.77 -12.32
CA ILE A 10 20.58 -4.02 -13.00
C ILE A 10 19.14 -4.37 -12.64
N GLY A 11 18.26 -4.35 -13.64
CA GLY A 11 16.82 -4.60 -13.52
C GLY A 11 15.99 -3.31 -13.61
N GLY A 12 15.06 -3.28 -14.56
CA GLY A 12 14.13 -2.20 -14.85
C GLY A 12 12.77 -2.32 -14.17
N GLY A 13 12.68 -3.07 -13.05
CA GLY A 13 11.48 -3.08 -12.20
C GLY A 13 11.31 -1.78 -11.42
N LEU A 14 10.18 -1.61 -10.71
CA LEU A 14 9.90 -0.40 -9.92
C LEU A 14 11.08 0.02 -9.02
N GLY A 15 11.66 -0.91 -8.25
CA GLY A 15 12.79 -0.58 -7.37
C GLY A 15 14.03 -0.09 -8.13
N GLY A 16 14.35 -0.71 -9.27
CA GLY A 16 15.48 -0.30 -10.12
C GLY A 16 15.24 1.06 -10.79
N LEU A 17 14.03 1.29 -11.30
CA LEU A 17 13.64 2.59 -11.86
C LEU A 17 13.70 3.70 -10.80
N SER A 18 13.11 3.47 -9.61
CA SER A 18 13.15 4.41 -8.49
C SER A 18 14.58 4.73 -8.08
N ALA A 19 15.45 3.70 -7.97
CA ALA A 19 16.86 3.89 -7.65
C ALA A 19 17.58 4.69 -8.74
N ALA A 20 17.38 4.35 -10.02
CA ALA A 20 18.04 5.03 -11.13
C ALA A 20 17.67 6.51 -11.21
N VAL A 21 16.36 6.83 -11.10
CA VAL A 21 15.86 8.20 -11.07
C VAL A 21 16.43 8.96 -9.87
N SER A 22 16.39 8.36 -8.68
CA SER A 22 16.89 9.02 -7.45
C SER A 22 18.40 9.29 -7.52
N LEU A 23 19.19 8.35 -8.04
CA LEU A 23 20.63 8.53 -8.23
C LEU A 23 20.93 9.61 -9.28
N ALA A 24 20.20 9.63 -10.39
CA ALA A 24 20.35 10.67 -11.41
C ALA A 24 20.03 12.07 -10.84
N GLN A 25 18.97 12.20 -10.04
CA GLN A 25 18.62 13.44 -9.32
C GLN A 25 19.73 13.91 -8.36
N ASN A 26 20.49 12.97 -7.79
CA ASN A 26 21.64 13.26 -6.93
C ASN A 26 22.95 13.48 -7.71
N GLY A 27 22.89 13.63 -9.03
CA GLY A 27 24.01 14.04 -9.87
C GLY A 27 24.94 12.92 -10.32
N PHE A 28 24.59 11.65 -10.09
CA PHE A 28 25.33 10.51 -10.63
C PHE A 28 25.09 10.36 -12.15
N ASP A 29 26.03 9.72 -12.83
CA ASP A 29 25.84 9.25 -14.20
C ASP A 29 25.32 7.80 -14.15
N VAL A 30 24.09 7.55 -14.59
CA VAL A 30 23.38 6.30 -14.30
C VAL A 30 23.07 5.55 -15.59
N SER A 31 23.48 4.28 -15.66
CA SER A 31 23.06 3.34 -16.69
C SER A 31 22.17 2.26 -16.10
N LEU A 32 21.01 2.02 -16.71
CA LEU A 32 20.08 0.95 -16.31
C LEU A 32 20.06 -0.14 -17.39
N TYR A 33 20.19 -1.39 -16.96
CA TYR A 33 20.14 -2.56 -17.84
C TYR A 33 18.97 -3.45 -17.46
N GLU A 34 18.10 -3.73 -18.42
CA GLU A 34 16.96 -4.64 -18.29
C GLU A 34 17.11 -5.74 -19.33
N LYS A 35 16.86 -7.00 -18.92
CA LYS A 35 16.96 -8.16 -19.82
C LYS A 35 15.76 -8.28 -20.76
N ASN A 36 14.62 -7.73 -20.36
CA ASN A 36 13.38 -7.74 -21.13
C ASN A 36 13.34 -6.58 -22.13
N HIS A 37 12.45 -6.68 -23.11
CA HIS A 37 12.22 -5.61 -24.10
C HIS A 37 11.41 -4.42 -23.54
N HIS A 38 11.03 -4.46 -22.26
CA HIS A 38 10.22 -3.45 -21.60
C HIS A 38 10.68 -3.27 -20.14
N LEU A 39 10.35 -2.11 -19.57
CA LEU A 39 10.54 -1.80 -18.16
C LEU A 39 9.31 -2.26 -17.33
N GLY A 40 9.38 -2.13 -16.01
CA GLY A 40 8.29 -2.42 -15.06
C GLY A 40 8.47 -3.73 -14.31
N GLY A 41 9.25 -4.68 -14.83
CA GLY A 41 9.51 -5.97 -14.19
C GLY A 41 8.22 -6.74 -13.96
N LYS A 42 7.79 -6.90 -12.70
CA LYS A 42 6.49 -7.53 -12.38
C LYS A 42 5.29 -6.67 -12.78
N LEU A 43 5.43 -5.34 -12.86
CA LEU A 43 4.43 -4.48 -13.46
C LEU A 43 4.51 -4.63 -14.97
N ASN A 44 3.88 -5.69 -15.47
CA ASN A 44 3.86 -6.02 -16.89
C ASN A 44 2.41 -6.14 -17.37
N ARG A 45 2.20 -5.91 -18.66
CA ARG A 45 0.89 -5.95 -19.30
C ARG A 45 0.97 -6.76 -20.58
N LEU A 46 0.02 -7.68 -20.75
CA LEU A 46 -0.17 -8.44 -21.99
C LEU A 46 -1.29 -7.80 -22.79
N GLU A 47 -1.02 -7.45 -24.04
CA GLU A 47 -2.05 -7.02 -24.99
C GLU A 47 -2.30 -8.12 -26.02
N THR A 48 -3.55 -8.58 -26.12
CA THR A 48 -3.94 -9.63 -27.06
C THR A 48 -5.40 -9.51 -27.46
N ASN A 49 -5.70 -9.68 -28.75
CA ASN A 49 -7.06 -9.65 -29.30
C ASN A 49 -7.88 -8.39 -28.92
N GLY A 50 -7.21 -7.23 -28.76
CA GLY A 50 -7.88 -5.98 -28.35
C GLY A 50 -8.11 -5.83 -26.84
N PHE A 51 -7.64 -6.78 -26.03
CA PHE A 51 -7.72 -6.74 -24.57
C PHE A 51 -6.33 -6.52 -23.96
N GLY A 52 -6.29 -5.84 -22.81
CA GLY A 52 -5.09 -5.67 -22.00
C GLY A 52 -5.25 -6.38 -20.65
N PHE A 53 -4.23 -7.11 -20.24
CA PHE A 53 -4.19 -7.86 -18.98
C PHE A 53 -2.96 -7.47 -18.18
N ASP A 54 -3.16 -6.91 -16.99
CA ASP A 54 -2.05 -6.69 -16.06
C ASP A 54 -1.62 -8.03 -15.45
N LEU A 55 -0.33 -8.35 -15.55
CA LEU A 55 0.25 -9.63 -15.11
C LEU A 55 0.88 -9.53 -13.71
N GLY A 56 0.74 -8.39 -13.07
CA GLY A 56 1.41 -8.03 -11.83
C GLY A 56 0.44 -7.54 -10.76
N PRO A 57 0.93 -6.70 -9.84
CA PRO A 57 0.09 -5.98 -8.88
C PRO A 57 -1.07 -5.25 -9.57
N SER A 58 -2.29 -5.43 -9.05
CA SER A 58 -3.52 -4.83 -9.57
C SER A 58 -4.12 -3.74 -8.66
N ILE A 59 -3.55 -3.53 -7.46
CA ILE A 59 -4.04 -2.56 -6.47
C ILE A 59 -2.97 -1.51 -6.22
N LEU A 60 -3.36 -0.23 -6.31
CA LEU A 60 -2.54 0.93 -5.97
C LEU A 60 -3.17 1.65 -4.77
N THR A 61 -2.57 1.52 -3.58
CA THR A 61 -3.11 2.08 -2.33
C THR A 61 -2.43 3.38 -1.88
N MET A 62 -1.15 3.60 -2.24
CA MET A 62 -0.33 4.72 -1.77
C MET A 62 0.39 5.44 -2.92
N PRO A 63 -0.35 6.10 -3.84
CA PRO A 63 0.24 6.79 -4.98
C PRO A 63 1.27 7.86 -4.59
N GLN A 64 1.07 8.52 -3.43
CA GLN A 64 1.94 9.57 -2.91
C GLN A 64 3.40 9.13 -2.65
N ILE A 65 3.65 7.81 -2.52
CA ILE A 65 5.01 7.29 -2.40
C ILE A 65 5.78 7.48 -3.72
N PHE A 66 5.11 7.30 -4.87
CA PHE A 66 5.71 7.47 -6.18
C PHE A 66 5.81 8.95 -6.58
N GLU A 67 4.86 9.79 -6.16
CA GLU A 67 4.86 11.24 -6.42
C GLU A 67 6.18 11.91 -6.01
N LYS A 68 6.80 11.46 -4.90
CA LYS A 68 8.10 11.97 -4.44
C LYS A 68 9.21 11.88 -5.50
N LEU A 69 9.19 10.84 -6.34
CA LEU A 69 10.17 10.66 -7.43
C LEU A 69 9.97 11.70 -8.55
N PHE A 70 8.72 12.05 -8.85
CA PHE A 70 8.40 13.05 -9.86
C PHE A 70 8.74 14.45 -9.35
N THR A 71 8.35 14.78 -8.13
CA THR A 71 8.69 16.06 -7.48
C THR A 71 10.20 16.27 -7.41
N GLY A 72 10.98 15.22 -7.10
CA GLY A 72 12.45 15.29 -7.12
C GLY A 72 13.04 15.60 -8.50
N SER A 73 12.29 15.36 -9.58
CA SER A 73 12.64 15.71 -10.96
C SER A 73 12.03 17.04 -11.42
N ASN A 74 11.40 17.80 -10.54
CA ASN A 74 10.55 18.96 -10.87
C ASN A 74 9.46 18.61 -11.90
N ARG A 75 8.81 17.46 -11.72
CA ARG A 75 7.70 16.96 -12.55
C ARG A 75 6.48 16.71 -11.67
N ASP A 76 5.30 16.77 -12.28
CA ASP A 76 4.07 16.27 -11.67
C ASP A 76 3.84 14.82 -12.12
N MET A 77 3.45 13.93 -11.21
CA MET A 77 3.12 12.54 -11.55
C MET A 77 1.86 12.47 -12.42
N ALA A 78 0.91 13.39 -12.24
CA ALA A 78 -0.35 13.41 -12.97
C ALA A 78 -0.17 13.60 -14.49
N ASP A 79 0.95 14.20 -14.91
CA ASP A 79 1.31 14.37 -16.34
C ASP A 79 1.68 13.03 -17.01
N TYR A 80 2.01 12.01 -16.22
CA TYR A 80 2.51 10.72 -16.72
C TYR A 80 1.59 9.55 -16.36
N VAL A 81 0.93 9.61 -15.21
CA VAL A 81 0.10 8.53 -14.67
C VAL A 81 -1.27 9.07 -14.27
N ALA A 82 -2.27 8.79 -15.10
CA ALA A 82 -3.66 9.10 -14.78
C ALA A 82 -4.20 8.11 -13.75
N ILE A 83 -4.59 8.62 -12.57
CA ILE A 83 -5.17 7.80 -11.49
C ILE A 83 -6.63 8.17 -11.31
N ARG A 84 -7.49 7.15 -11.23
CA ARG A 84 -8.91 7.30 -10.91
C ARG A 84 -9.21 6.57 -9.60
N ARG A 85 -9.73 7.28 -8.60
CA ARG A 85 -10.23 6.64 -7.37
C ARG A 85 -11.45 5.79 -7.71
N LEU A 86 -11.40 4.52 -7.31
CA LEU A 86 -12.54 3.62 -7.35
C LEU A 86 -13.27 3.73 -5.99
N PRO A 87 -14.57 4.12 -5.97
CA PRO A 87 -15.29 4.22 -4.71
C PRO A 87 -15.56 2.87 -4.05
N LEU A 88 -15.91 1.86 -4.85
CA LEU A 88 -16.01 0.47 -4.40
C LEU A 88 -14.60 -0.14 -4.44
N GLU A 89 -14.07 -0.45 -3.27
CA GLU A 89 -12.70 -0.93 -3.11
C GLU A 89 -12.63 -2.45 -3.27
N TRP A 90 -13.63 -3.16 -2.76
CA TRP A 90 -13.71 -4.61 -2.80
C TRP A 90 -15.16 -5.10 -2.77
N ARG A 91 -15.45 -6.26 -3.36
CA ARG A 91 -16.76 -6.94 -3.25
C ARG A 91 -16.52 -8.41 -2.95
N SER A 92 -17.01 -8.85 -1.80
CA SER A 92 -16.98 -10.26 -1.38
C SER A 92 -18.32 -10.92 -1.67
N PHE A 93 -18.26 -12.13 -2.23
CA PHE A 93 -19.43 -12.98 -2.47
C PHE A 93 -19.31 -14.23 -1.59
N PHE A 94 -20.37 -14.54 -0.85
CA PHE A 94 -20.41 -15.68 0.07
C PHE A 94 -21.30 -16.81 -0.50
N PRO A 95 -21.07 -18.08 -0.10
CA PRO A 95 -21.82 -19.23 -0.63
C PRO A 95 -23.33 -19.19 -0.36
N ASP A 96 -23.77 -18.48 0.68
CA ASP A 96 -25.18 -18.27 1.02
C ASP A 96 -25.85 -17.19 0.15
N GLY A 97 -25.10 -16.56 -0.77
CA GLY A 97 -25.55 -15.46 -1.61
C GLY A 97 -25.39 -14.09 -0.97
N THR A 98 -24.89 -14.00 0.26
CA THR A 98 -24.57 -12.73 0.89
C THR A 98 -23.43 -12.05 0.13
N LYS A 99 -23.50 -10.72 0.06
CA LYS A 99 -22.53 -9.88 -0.64
C LYS A 99 -22.17 -8.70 0.24
N ILE A 100 -20.88 -8.53 0.52
CA ILE A 100 -20.36 -7.37 1.24
C ILE A 100 -19.54 -6.51 0.27
N ASP A 101 -19.92 -5.24 0.16
CA ASP A 101 -19.25 -4.22 -0.65
C ASP A 101 -18.41 -3.31 0.25
N LEU A 102 -17.09 -3.31 0.09
CA LEU A 102 -16.17 -2.46 0.85
C LEU A 102 -16.07 -1.05 0.25
N TYR A 103 -16.33 -0.04 1.07
CA TYR A 103 -16.19 1.37 0.74
C TYR A 103 -15.35 2.09 1.79
N GLY A 104 -14.48 3.00 1.35
CA GLY A 104 -13.74 3.88 2.27
C GLY A 104 -14.61 4.94 2.98
N ASP A 105 -15.81 5.20 2.48
CA ASP A 105 -16.83 6.03 3.15
C ASP A 105 -17.72 5.13 4.02
N LEU A 106 -17.68 5.33 5.34
CA LEU A 106 -18.40 4.47 6.29
C LEU A 106 -19.91 4.65 6.28
N ALA A 107 -20.40 5.84 5.93
CA ALA A 107 -21.83 6.06 5.75
C ALA A 107 -22.33 5.30 4.52
N ARG A 108 -21.54 5.29 3.45
CA ARG A 108 -21.81 4.47 2.26
C ARG A 108 -21.66 2.98 2.55
N MET A 109 -20.64 2.57 3.30
CA MET A 109 -20.43 1.20 3.74
C MET A 109 -21.68 0.66 4.44
N ALA A 110 -22.23 1.40 5.42
CA ALA A 110 -23.44 1.00 6.11
C ALA A 110 -24.67 0.97 5.17
N LYS A 111 -24.82 1.99 4.32
CA LYS A 111 -25.96 2.11 3.40
C LYS A 111 -26.01 0.98 2.36
N GLU A 112 -24.87 0.62 1.77
CA GLU A 112 -24.78 -0.37 0.69
C GLU A 112 -24.74 -1.82 1.22
N ASN A 113 -24.60 -2.00 2.53
CA ASN A 113 -24.59 -3.31 3.20
C ASN A 113 -25.67 -3.37 4.30
N PRO A 114 -26.98 -3.33 3.95
CA PRO A 114 -28.07 -3.25 4.93
C PRO A 114 -28.23 -4.49 5.83
N HIS A 115 -27.52 -5.56 5.53
CA HIS A 115 -27.46 -6.79 6.34
C HIS A 115 -26.41 -6.70 7.46
N LEU A 116 -25.48 -5.74 7.40
CA LEU A 116 -24.60 -5.41 8.52
C LEU A 116 -25.39 -4.57 9.52
N SER A 117 -25.43 -5.04 10.76
CA SER A 117 -26.11 -4.35 11.85
C SER A 117 -25.36 -3.10 12.29
N GLU A 118 -26.02 -2.23 13.06
CA GLU A 118 -25.36 -1.09 13.72
C GLU A 118 -24.17 -1.55 14.59
N LYS A 119 -24.31 -2.72 15.22
CA LYS A 119 -23.23 -3.35 15.99
C LYS A 119 -22.03 -3.69 15.10
N ASP A 120 -22.26 -4.30 13.94
CA ASP A 120 -21.19 -4.70 13.02
C ASP A 120 -20.42 -3.47 12.50
N MET A 121 -21.14 -2.37 12.22
CA MET A 121 -20.51 -1.12 11.78
C MET A 121 -19.72 -0.42 12.90
N ALA A 122 -20.19 -0.48 14.15
CA ALA A 122 -19.44 0.01 15.30
C ALA A 122 -18.16 -0.80 15.54
N GLU A 123 -18.27 -2.14 15.50
CA GLU A 123 -17.13 -3.06 15.59
C GLU A 123 -16.11 -2.83 14.45
N TYR A 124 -16.59 -2.55 13.24
CA TYR A 124 -15.73 -2.21 12.11
C TYR A 124 -14.99 -0.87 12.32
N GLN A 125 -15.68 0.16 12.85
CA GLN A 125 -15.03 1.43 13.21
C GLN A 125 -13.94 1.21 14.28
N ASP A 126 -14.21 0.40 15.30
CA ASP A 126 -13.23 0.07 16.34
C ASP A 126 -11.99 -0.64 15.76
N PHE A 127 -12.19 -1.50 14.75
CA PHE A 127 -11.10 -2.12 14.01
C PHE A 127 -10.28 -1.11 13.21
N LEU A 128 -10.94 -0.18 12.51
CA LEU A 128 -10.26 0.88 11.75
C LEU A 128 -9.47 1.83 12.66
N ASP A 129 -10.03 2.24 13.79
CA ASP A 129 -9.34 3.08 14.78
C ASP A 129 -8.09 2.39 15.34
N TYR A 130 -8.15 1.08 15.53
CA TYR A 130 -7.01 0.26 15.91
C TYR A 130 -5.95 0.21 14.79
N ALA A 131 -6.36 -0.08 13.56
CA ALA A 131 -5.45 -0.15 12.42
C ALA A 131 -4.79 1.21 12.15
N GLN A 132 -5.53 2.31 12.27
CA GLN A 132 -5.04 3.67 12.11
C GLN A 132 -3.92 4.00 13.12
N LYS A 133 -4.08 3.62 14.39
CA LYS A 133 -3.02 3.84 15.41
C LYS A 133 -1.72 3.16 15.03
N ILE A 134 -1.79 1.94 14.50
CA ILE A 134 -0.61 1.18 14.03
C ILE A 134 -0.03 1.86 12.79
N TYR A 135 -0.88 2.25 11.84
CA TYR A 135 -0.48 2.94 10.62
C TYR A 135 0.29 4.23 10.93
N GLU A 136 -0.24 5.11 11.77
CA GLU A 136 0.38 6.41 12.09
C GLU A 136 1.76 6.28 12.75
N ILE A 137 1.96 5.25 13.57
CA ILE A 137 3.25 4.96 14.19
C ILE A 137 4.22 4.40 13.15
N THR A 138 3.74 3.52 12.27
CA THR A 138 4.54 2.94 11.18
C THR A 138 4.96 3.99 10.17
N GLU A 139 4.05 4.88 9.76
CA GLU A 139 4.30 5.96 8.80
C GLU A 139 5.39 6.92 9.25
N LYS A 140 5.24 7.51 10.45
CA LYS A 140 6.19 8.48 11.01
C LYS A 140 7.57 7.91 11.31
N GLY A 141 7.63 6.61 11.55
CA GLY A 141 8.84 5.89 11.88
C GLY A 141 9.51 5.28 10.66
N TYR A 142 8.90 4.22 10.16
CA TYR A 142 9.45 3.39 9.10
C TYR A 142 9.49 4.13 7.76
N PHE A 143 8.35 4.65 7.30
CA PHE A 143 8.25 5.22 5.95
C PHE A 143 8.88 6.61 5.81
N GLU A 144 8.82 7.46 6.83
CA GLU A 144 9.44 8.80 6.79
C GLU A 144 10.95 8.81 7.09
N LYS A 145 11.41 7.93 7.98
CA LYS A 145 12.78 7.99 8.52
C LYS A 145 13.64 6.77 8.16
N GLY A 146 13.06 5.73 7.55
CA GLY A 146 13.79 4.50 7.19
C GLY A 146 14.30 3.74 8.41
N LEU A 147 13.55 3.76 9.53
CA LEU A 147 13.95 3.08 10.76
C LEU A 147 13.71 1.57 10.60
N ASP A 148 14.67 0.87 10.01
CA ASP A 148 14.56 -0.55 9.67
C ASP A 148 14.95 -1.47 10.83
N THR A 149 15.59 -0.94 11.88
CA THR A 149 16.02 -1.75 13.03
C THR A 149 15.22 -1.47 14.30
N THR A 150 15.03 -2.50 15.13
CA THR A 150 14.37 -2.39 16.44
C THR A 150 15.01 -1.35 17.34
N LYS A 151 16.34 -1.19 17.26
CA LYS A 151 17.10 -0.18 18.01
C LYS A 151 16.79 1.25 17.56
N GLU A 152 16.65 1.48 16.25
CA GLU A 152 16.29 2.78 15.68
C GLU A 152 14.84 3.16 16.03
N ILE A 153 13.92 2.20 15.92
CA ILE A 153 12.52 2.38 16.30
C ILE A 153 12.39 2.70 17.80
N LEU A 154 13.11 1.98 18.68
CA LEU A 154 13.12 2.23 20.13
C LEU A 154 13.65 3.63 20.45
N LYS A 155 14.73 4.05 19.79
CA LYS A 155 15.37 5.34 19.99
C LYS A 155 14.48 6.50 19.54
N TYR A 156 13.71 6.30 18.47
CA TYR A 156 12.87 7.34 17.88
C TYR A 156 11.50 7.47 18.57
N HIS A 157 10.81 6.36 18.83
CA HIS A 157 9.48 6.41 19.44
C HIS A 157 9.51 6.37 20.97
N GLY A 158 10.63 5.96 21.57
CA GLY A 158 10.73 5.61 22.97
C GLY A 158 10.17 4.21 23.25
N VAL A 159 10.81 3.49 24.19
CA VAL A 159 10.53 2.08 24.51
C VAL A 159 9.04 1.82 24.79
N ILE A 160 8.37 2.72 25.51
CA ILE A 160 6.96 2.57 25.90
C ILE A 160 6.03 2.67 24.69
N LYS A 161 6.27 3.63 23.79
CA LYS A 161 5.42 3.85 22.61
C LYS A 161 5.70 2.80 21.53
N ALA A 162 6.94 2.33 21.42
CA ALA A 162 7.26 1.19 20.57
C ALA A 162 6.58 -0.09 21.07
N LEU A 163 6.63 -0.41 22.36
CA LEU A 163 6.03 -1.63 22.91
C LEU A 163 4.49 -1.62 22.94
N LYS A 164 3.85 -0.45 23.12
CA LYS A 164 2.38 -0.32 23.17
C LYS A 164 1.74 0.09 21.84
N GLY A 165 2.54 0.60 20.90
CA GLY A 165 2.06 1.18 19.64
C GLY A 165 1.78 0.17 18.55
N PHE A 166 2.31 -1.05 18.68
CA PHE A 166 2.11 -2.14 17.74
C PHE A 166 1.48 -3.33 18.45
N ASP A 167 0.73 -4.12 17.70
CA ASP A 167 0.19 -5.38 18.17
C ASP A 167 1.15 -6.52 17.80
N TYR A 168 2.08 -6.82 18.70
CA TYR A 168 3.11 -7.84 18.47
C TYR A 168 2.63 -9.27 18.77
N PHE A 169 1.46 -9.42 19.40
CA PHE A 169 1.04 -10.68 20.02
C PHE A 169 -0.22 -11.27 19.38
N SER A 170 -0.79 -10.59 18.40
CA SER A 170 -1.94 -11.08 17.63
C SER A 170 -1.49 -11.45 16.23
N SER A 171 -1.97 -12.57 15.68
CA SER A 171 -2.01 -12.70 14.23
C SER A 171 -2.99 -11.69 13.65
N MET A 172 -2.94 -11.48 12.32
CA MET A 172 -3.92 -10.62 11.64
C MET A 172 -5.36 -11.08 11.92
N HIS A 173 -5.62 -12.38 11.86
CA HIS A 173 -6.93 -12.94 12.13
C HIS A 173 -7.35 -12.74 13.59
N ASP A 174 -6.45 -12.96 14.57
CA ASP A 174 -6.75 -12.74 15.99
C ASP A 174 -7.11 -11.28 16.26
N ALA A 175 -6.41 -10.33 15.63
CA ALA A 175 -6.66 -8.91 15.78
C ALA A 175 -8.04 -8.50 15.23
N ILE A 176 -8.46 -9.13 14.14
CA ILE A 176 -9.79 -8.95 13.55
C ILE A 176 -10.87 -9.56 14.48
N GLN A 177 -10.72 -10.83 14.88
CA GLN A 177 -11.71 -11.53 15.73
C GLN A 177 -11.94 -10.86 17.09
N LYS A 178 -10.91 -10.24 17.67
CA LYS A 178 -11.03 -9.47 18.92
C LYS A 178 -11.95 -8.25 18.82
N ARG A 179 -12.22 -7.76 17.61
CA ARG A 179 -12.93 -6.49 17.36
C ARG A 179 -14.19 -6.65 16.53
N VAL A 180 -14.20 -7.60 15.60
CA VAL A 180 -15.31 -7.85 14.68
C VAL A 180 -15.89 -9.23 14.99
N SER A 181 -17.18 -9.31 15.29
CA SER A 181 -17.87 -10.54 15.65
C SER A 181 -18.60 -11.19 14.47
N ASN A 182 -18.97 -10.42 13.44
CA ASN A 182 -19.63 -10.95 12.24
C ASN A 182 -18.67 -11.82 11.42
N PRO A 183 -18.96 -13.13 11.21
CA PRO A 183 -18.05 -14.04 10.53
C PRO A 183 -17.72 -13.65 9.08
N GLN A 184 -18.71 -13.20 8.32
CA GLN A 184 -18.49 -12.80 6.92
C GLN A 184 -17.65 -11.52 6.82
N LEU A 185 -17.84 -10.60 7.77
CA LEU A 185 -17.01 -9.41 7.86
C LEU A 185 -15.57 -9.77 8.27
N GLN A 186 -15.38 -10.71 9.20
CA GLN A 186 -14.04 -11.23 9.54
C GLN A 186 -13.35 -11.85 8.32
N ASP A 187 -14.06 -12.66 7.54
CA ASP A 187 -13.52 -13.33 6.35
C ASP A 187 -13.09 -12.31 5.29
N MET A 188 -13.94 -11.31 5.00
CA MET A 188 -13.60 -10.24 4.07
C MET A 188 -12.34 -9.49 4.53
N LEU A 189 -12.27 -9.10 5.80
CA LEU A 189 -11.13 -8.36 6.33
C LEU A 189 -9.85 -9.21 6.35
N SER A 190 -9.97 -10.51 6.64
CA SER A 190 -8.81 -11.43 6.66
C SER A 190 -8.28 -11.75 5.27
N TYR A 191 -9.11 -11.59 4.23
CA TYR A 191 -8.69 -11.82 2.84
C TYR A 191 -8.14 -10.55 2.19
N PHE A 192 -8.78 -9.40 2.45
CA PHE A 192 -8.42 -8.13 1.84
C PHE A 192 -7.10 -7.57 2.39
N ILE A 193 -6.76 -7.91 3.64
CA ILE A 193 -5.57 -7.43 4.37
C ILE A 193 -4.53 -8.55 4.45
#